data_AF-A0A7S0NR47-F1
#
_entry.id   AF-A0A7S0NR47-F1
#
_cell.length_a   1.000
_cell.length_b   1.000
_cell.length_c   1.000
_cell.angle_alpha   90.00
_cell.angle_beta   90.00
_cell.angle_gamma   90.00
#
_symmetry.space_group_name_H-M   'P 1'
#
loop_
_entity.id
_entity.type
_entity.pdbx_description
1 polymer ?
#
loop_
_entity_poly.entity_id
_entity_poly.type
_entity_poly.pdbx_seq_one_letter_code
_entity_poly.pdbx_strand_id
1 'polypeptide(L)'
;GDKIAIKILDITPLAQGFTMSDTPLGFMDGVKPDGNSPYAYRSWVTWDYDPISMSWTSPSFPDVVVPYEPFPGSIGVLPSAATVKEKLEYHATETVLSGSPAWPVDPSLAVPKAVCGVNGTHEEDCLRTLAGGEYFGNTDTQRMGVGTTLLLECQVQGCGLGTGDVHGAQGDGEVSITAIEMAASVKVKVTLIKQGEPGWSTPTPAMHGTTSIKRMSPGEFISFMGFPFKSSGTTPSQYKYVKGKVDLLVSSKIIPESMSLAGANALSKALIFLMEVGGYTYGEAMVLA
;
A
#
# COMPACT_ATOMS: atom_id res chain seq x y z
N GLY A 1 3.03 25.03 -5.82
CA GLY A 1 2.45 26.38 -5.76
C GLY A 1 0.97 26.26 -5.52
N ASP A 2 0.17 26.39 -6.58
CA ASP A 2 -1.27 26.12 -6.56
C ASP A 2 -1.57 24.74 -5.93
N LYS A 3 -2.77 24.56 -5.38
CA LYS A 3 -3.25 23.28 -4.84
C LYS A 3 -4.34 22.70 -5.72
N ILE A 4 -4.51 21.38 -5.66
CA ILE A 4 -5.55 20.67 -6.37
C ILE A 4 -6.39 19.85 -5.37
N ALA A 5 -7.70 19.99 -5.46
CA ALA A 5 -8.66 19.13 -4.78
C ALA A 5 -9.24 18.12 -5.75
N ILE A 6 -9.06 16.84 -5.46
CA ILE A 6 -9.44 15.70 -6.30
C ILE A 6 -10.55 14.95 -5.56
N LYS A 7 -11.80 15.16 -5.96
CA LYS A 7 -12.94 14.44 -5.40
C LYS A 7 -13.22 13.17 -6.20
N ILE A 8 -13.21 12.03 -5.55
CA ILE A 8 -13.57 10.74 -6.17
C ILE A 8 -15.09 10.68 -6.22
N LEU A 9 -15.64 10.60 -7.43
CA LEU A 9 -17.08 10.63 -7.67
C LEU A 9 -17.66 9.23 -7.84
N ASP A 10 -16.91 8.34 -8.50
CA ASP A 10 -17.35 6.98 -8.82
C ASP A 10 -16.15 6.11 -9.20
N ILE A 11 -16.28 4.80 -8.95
CA ILE A 11 -15.33 3.77 -9.37
C ILE A 11 -16.13 2.59 -9.88
N THR A 12 -15.98 2.27 -11.16
CA THR A 12 -16.67 1.16 -11.82
C THR A 12 -15.66 0.05 -12.15
N PRO A 13 -15.86 -1.20 -11.69
CA PRO A 13 -14.98 -2.32 -12.03
C PRO A 13 -15.16 -2.69 -13.51
N LEU A 14 -14.08 -3.09 -14.16
CA LEU A 14 -14.05 -3.50 -15.58
C LEU A 14 -13.76 -4.99 -15.77
N ALA A 15 -13.28 -5.68 -14.74
CA ALA A 15 -12.88 -7.07 -14.78
C ALA A 15 -13.03 -7.72 -13.38
N GLN A 16 -12.84 -9.05 -13.33
CA GLN A 16 -12.64 -9.78 -12.09
C GLN A 16 -11.43 -9.23 -11.32
N GLY A 17 -11.50 -9.33 -10.00
CA GLY A 17 -10.41 -8.94 -9.12
C GLY A 17 -9.45 -10.10 -8.85
N PHE A 18 -8.27 -9.79 -8.36
CA PHE A 18 -7.36 -10.80 -7.83
C PHE A 18 -6.64 -10.32 -6.57
N THR A 19 -6.22 -11.26 -5.74
CA THR A 19 -5.27 -10.99 -4.66
C THR A 19 -4.13 -11.98 -4.77
N MET A 20 -2.92 -11.47 -4.77
CA MET A 20 -1.70 -12.25 -4.68
C MET A 20 -1.05 -12.00 -3.32
N SER A 21 -0.85 -13.05 -2.54
CA SER A 21 -0.05 -12.97 -1.32
C SER A 21 1.36 -13.49 -1.58
N ASP A 22 2.40 -12.75 -1.18
CA ASP A 22 3.82 -13.15 -1.33
C ASP A 22 4.63 -12.75 -0.08
N THR A 23 4.98 -13.73 0.77
CA THR A 23 5.65 -13.46 2.05
C THR A 23 7.06 -12.86 1.96
N PRO A 24 7.93 -13.26 1.01
CA PRO A 24 9.21 -12.58 0.76
C PRO A 24 9.13 -11.09 0.41
N LEU A 25 8.00 -10.63 -0.13
CA LEU A 25 7.81 -9.23 -0.49
C LEU A 25 7.03 -8.47 0.59
N GLY A 26 6.19 -9.17 1.35
CA GLY A 26 5.18 -8.61 2.25
C GLY A 26 5.64 -8.17 3.64
N PHE A 27 4.67 -7.67 4.39
CA PHE A 27 4.81 -7.14 5.74
C PHE A 27 5.45 -8.13 6.75
N MET A 28 5.41 -9.43 6.43
CA MET A 28 5.97 -10.51 7.23
C MET A 28 7.40 -10.91 6.85
N ASP A 29 8.06 -10.21 5.91
CA ASP A 29 9.43 -10.54 5.51
C ASP A 29 10.42 -10.47 6.69
N GLY A 30 11.18 -11.55 6.89
CA GLY A 30 12.24 -11.64 7.89
C GLY A 30 11.78 -11.68 9.36
N VAL A 31 10.48 -11.71 9.66
CA VAL A 31 9.95 -11.79 11.03
C VAL A 31 9.02 -12.99 11.19
N LYS A 32 9.32 -13.85 12.18
CA LYS A 32 8.46 -14.98 12.57
C LYS A 32 8.00 -14.84 14.02
N PRO A 33 7.03 -13.98 14.33
CA PRO A 33 6.57 -13.83 15.70
C PRO A 33 6.02 -15.15 16.29
N ASP A 34 5.51 -16.04 15.44
CA ASP A 34 5.00 -17.38 15.76
C ASP A 34 6.06 -18.50 15.73
N GLY A 35 7.25 -18.25 15.15
CA GLY A 35 8.29 -19.24 14.89
C GLY A 35 8.01 -20.26 13.77
N ASN A 36 6.79 -20.31 13.22
CA ASN A 36 6.30 -21.41 12.38
C ASN A 36 5.86 -20.98 10.96
N SER A 37 5.70 -19.68 10.70
CA SER A 37 5.30 -19.18 9.37
C SER A 37 6.27 -19.65 8.25
N PRO A 38 5.77 -20.06 7.06
CA PRO A 38 6.58 -20.58 5.95
C PRO A 38 7.54 -19.51 5.39
N TYR A 39 8.74 -19.91 4.97
CA TYR A 39 9.80 -19.01 4.49
C TYR A 39 9.54 -18.42 3.09
N ALA A 40 8.82 -19.14 2.25
CA ALA A 40 8.41 -18.70 0.93
C ALA A 40 7.02 -19.28 0.69
N TYR A 41 6.06 -18.40 0.50
CA TYR A 41 4.69 -18.78 0.21
C TYR A 41 4.08 -17.79 -0.77
N ARG A 42 3.34 -18.31 -1.74
CA ARG A 42 2.57 -17.50 -2.68
C ARG A 42 1.14 -18.04 -2.82
N SER A 43 0.14 -17.18 -2.62
CA SER A 43 -1.26 -17.48 -2.96
C SER A 43 -1.70 -16.61 -4.12
N TRP A 44 -2.64 -17.12 -4.90
CA TRP A 44 -3.36 -16.35 -5.91
C TRP A 44 -4.84 -16.67 -5.78
N VAL A 45 -5.64 -15.67 -5.44
CA VAL A 45 -7.09 -15.78 -5.33
C VAL A 45 -7.73 -14.87 -6.37
N THR A 46 -8.80 -15.36 -7.00
CA THR A 46 -9.64 -14.56 -7.90
C THR A 46 -10.94 -14.22 -7.19
N TRP A 47 -11.46 -13.02 -7.50
CA TRP A 47 -12.66 -12.47 -6.88
C TRP A 47 -13.67 -12.08 -7.94
N ASP A 48 -14.88 -12.58 -7.77
CA ASP A 48 -16.05 -12.23 -8.58
C ASP A 48 -16.81 -11.08 -7.94
N TYR A 49 -17.04 -10.01 -8.71
CA TYR A 49 -17.85 -8.88 -8.29
C TYR A 49 -19.33 -9.13 -8.56
N ASP A 50 -20.16 -9.00 -7.53
CA ASP A 50 -21.61 -8.96 -7.65
C ASP A 50 -22.11 -7.50 -7.58
N PRO A 51 -22.63 -6.94 -8.68
CA PRO A 51 -23.15 -5.57 -8.71
C PRO A 51 -24.48 -5.39 -7.96
N ILE A 52 -25.20 -6.48 -7.64
CA ILE A 52 -26.48 -6.41 -6.92
C ILE A 52 -26.22 -6.25 -5.42
N SER A 53 -25.38 -7.10 -4.85
CA SER A 53 -25.01 -7.02 -3.43
C SER A 53 -23.88 -6.01 -3.15
N MET A 54 -23.20 -5.53 -4.20
CA MET A 54 -21.99 -4.71 -4.10
C MET A 54 -20.92 -5.39 -3.24
N SER A 55 -20.52 -6.60 -3.64
CA SER A 55 -19.55 -7.40 -2.90
C SER A 55 -18.66 -8.24 -3.80
N TRP A 56 -17.59 -8.76 -3.22
CA TRP A 56 -16.68 -9.74 -3.79
C TRP A 56 -16.88 -11.09 -3.14
N THR A 57 -16.87 -12.13 -3.97
CA THR A 57 -16.90 -13.53 -3.55
C THR A 57 -15.79 -14.32 -4.25
N SER A 58 -15.35 -15.42 -3.67
CA SER A 58 -14.37 -16.30 -4.30
C SER A 58 -14.72 -17.76 -4.07
N PRO A 59 -14.55 -18.66 -5.07
CA PRO A 59 -14.64 -20.10 -4.84
C PRO A 59 -13.65 -20.63 -3.80
N SER A 60 -12.53 -19.93 -3.57
CA SER A 60 -11.57 -20.23 -2.50
C SER A 60 -12.15 -19.96 -1.10
N PHE A 61 -13.18 -19.12 -1.00
CA PHE A 61 -13.78 -18.67 0.26
C PHE A 61 -15.31 -18.71 0.17
N PRO A 62 -15.93 -19.90 0.11
CA PRO A 62 -17.37 -20.04 -0.12
C PRO A 62 -18.25 -19.37 0.95
N ASP A 63 -17.71 -19.19 2.17
CA ASP A 63 -18.42 -18.59 3.30
C ASP A 63 -18.02 -17.13 3.56
N VAL A 64 -17.22 -16.51 2.69
CA VAL A 64 -16.74 -15.13 2.84
C VAL A 64 -17.33 -14.23 1.76
N VAL A 65 -17.86 -13.10 2.21
CA VAL A 65 -18.31 -12.01 1.34
C VAL A 65 -17.58 -10.74 1.77
N VAL A 66 -16.83 -10.14 0.85
CA VAL A 66 -16.10 -8.89 1.10
C VAL A 66 -16.87 -7.72 0.49
N PRO A 67 -17.25 -6.68 1.25
CA PRO A 67 -17.93 -5.53 0.69
C PRO A 67 -17.11 -4.83 -0.40
N TYR A 68 -17.78 -4.32 -1.45
CA TYR A 68 -17.15 -3.48 -2.47
C TYR A 68 -16.93 -2.07 -1.91
N GLU A 69 -15.72 -1.81 -1.42
CA GLU A 69 -15.28 -0.50 -0.91
C GLU A 69 -14.06 -0.04 -1.70
N PRO A 70 -14.26 0.41 -2.96
CA PRO A 70 -13.16 0.63 -3.88
C PRO A 70 -12.45 1.96 -3.64
N PHE A 71 -11.17 1.99 -3.97
CA PHE A 71 -10.34 3.20 -3.96
C PHE A 71 -9.12 3.02 -4.90
N PRO A 72 -8.50 4.11 -5.39
CA PRO A 72 -7.23 4.00 -6.10
C PRO A 72 -6.08 3.82 -5.09
N GLY A 73 -5.34 2.71 -5.11
CA GLY A 73 -4.09 2.53 -4.35
C GLY A 73 -3.05 3.59 -4.73
N SER A 74 -3.03 3.92 -6.03
CA SER A 74 -2.18 4.98 -6.60
C SER A 74 -2.97 6.15 -7.21
N ILE A 75 -2.76 7.34 -6.66
CA ILE A 75 -3.25 8.61 -7.21
C ILE A 75 -2.32 9.75 -6.80
N GLY A 76 -2.08 10.72 -7.67
CA GLY A 76 -1.14 11.77 -7.31
C GLY A 76 -0.94 12.80 -8.40
N VAL A 77 -0.01 13.71 -8.15
CA VAL A 77 0.44 14.73 -9.10
C VAL A 77 1.84 14.39 -9.62
N LEU A 78 2.25 14.98 -10.72
CA LEU A 78 3.64 14.87 -11.18
C LEU A 78 4.57 15.56 -10.18
N PRO A 79 5.65 14.87 -9.72
CA PRO A 79 6.62 15.48 -8.83
C PRO A 79 7.44 16.57 -9.54
N SER A 80 7.93 17.55 -8.77
CA SER A 80 8.92 18.51 -9.30
C SER A 80 10.27 17.83 -9.52
N ALA A 81 11.11 18.43 -10.37
CA ALA A 81 12.49 17.96 -10.56
C ALA A 81 13.30 17.93 -9.24
N ALA A 82 13.03 18.87 -8.33
CA ALA A 82 13.65 18.88 -7.00
C ALA A 82 13.23 17.67 -6.16
N THR A 83 11.93 17.36 -6.16
CA THR A 83 11.37 16.18 -5.46
C THR A 83 11.87 14.88 -6.07
N VAL A 84 11.97 14.78 -7.40
CA VAL A 84 12.56 13.61 -8.08
C VAL A 84 13.99 13.39 -7.61
N LYS A 85 14.83 14.45 -7.67
CA LYS A 85 16.22 14.37 -7.24
C LYS A 85 16.35 13.92 -5.79
N GLU A 86 15.56 14.51 -4.88
CA GLU A 86 15.55 14.14 -3.47
C GLU A 86 15.18 12.67 -3.26
N LYS A 87 14.16 12.15 -3.96
CA LYS A 87 13.78 10.73 -3.87
C LYS A 87 14.86 9.81 -4.40
N LEU A 88 15.53 10.17 -5.50
CA LEU A 88 16.66 9.39 -6.03
C LEU A 88 17.83 9.34 -5.03
N GLU A 89 18.14 10.45 -4.35
CA GLU A 89 19.15 10.49 -3.28
C GLU A 89 18.78 9.59 -2.09
N TYR A 90 17.49 9.55 -1.72
CA TYR A 90 16.99 8.63 -0.68
C TYR A 90 17.13 7.16 -1.10
N HIS A 91 16.75 6.79 -2.32
CA HIS A 91 16.90 5.43 -2.81
C HIS A 91 18.37 5.00 -2.94
N ALA A 92 19.26 5.92 -3.32
CA ALA A 92 20.70 5.67 -3.31
C ALA A 92 21.21 5.39 -1.90
N THR A 93 20.75 6.16 -0.91
CA THR A 93 21.08 5.94 0.50
C THR A 93 20.55 4.60 1.00
N GLU A 94 19.29 4.27 0.71
CA GLU A 94 18.69 2.99 1.04
C GLU A 94 19.48 1.82 0.44
N THR A 95 19.88 1.92 -0.83
CA THR A 95 20.71 0.92 -1.51
C THR A 95 22.04 0.70 -0.80
N VAL A 96 22.72 1.76 -0.35
CA VAL A 96 23.96 1.65 0.41
C VAL A 96 23.74 0.97 1.77
N LEU A 97 22.59 1.22 2.40
CA LEU A 97 22.24 0.65 3.70
C LEU A 97 21.78 -0.81 3.63
N SER A 98 21.04 -1.18 2.57
CA SER A 98 20.46 -2.52 2.37
C SER A 98 21.32 -3.44 1.51
N GLY A 99 22.32 -2.91 0.80
CA GLY A 99 23.24 -3.63 -0.07
C GLY A 99 22.73 -3.80 -1.51
N SER A 100 21.42 -3.92 -1.72
CA SER A 100 20.78 -3.87 -3.04
C SER A 100 19.29 -3.58 -2.89
N PRO A 101 18.73 -2.63 -3.65
CA PRO A 101 17.29 -2.42 -3.68
C PRO A 101 16.65 -3.63 -4.37
N ALA A 102 15.55 -4.13 -3.81
CA ALA A 102 14.82 -5.25 -4.42
C ALA A 102 14.29 -4.91 -5.83
N TRP A 103 14.02 -3.62 -6.09
CA TRP A 103 13.37 -3.14 -7.31
C TRP A 103 13.98 -1.83 -7.81
N PRO A 104 15.15 -1.86 -8.47
CA PRO A 104 15.78 -0.66 -9.01
C PRO A 104 14.93 0.00 -10.13
N VAL A 105 15.25 1.23 -10.47
CA VAL A 105 14.75 1.89 -11.69
C VAL A 105 15.28 1.11 -12.90
N ASP A 106 14.40 0.73 -13.82
CA ASP A 106 14.73 0.01 -15.04
C ASP A 106 14.12 0.72 -16.26
N PRO A 107 14.92 1.52 -17.00
CA PRO A 107 14.47 2.21 -18.20
C PRO A 107 13.96 1.29 -19.32
N SER A 108 14.33 0.01 -19.34
CA SER A 108 13.86 -0.92 -20.37
C SER A 108 12.36 -1.23 -20.27
N LEU A 109 11.80 -1.11 -19.05
CA LEU A 109 10.40 -1.36 -18.73
C LEU A 109 9.58 -0.07 -18.58
N ALA A 110 10.22 1.09 -18.59
CA ALA A 110 9.57 2.36 -18.30
C ALA A 110 8.55 2.77 -19.36
N VAL A 111 7.43 3.32 -18.90
CA VAL A 111 6.38 3.90 -19.74
C VAL A 111 6.05 5.30 -19.20
N PRO A 112 6.05 6.36 -20.04
CA PRO A 112 6.31 6.35 -21.48
C PRO A 112 7.81 6.25 -21.83
N LYS A 113 8.15 5.36 -22.77
CA LYS A 113 9.53 5.09 -23.21
C LYS A 113 10.28 6.33 -23.71
N ALA A 114 9.59 7.27 -24.36
CA ALA A 114 10.21 8.49 -24.87
C ALA A 114 10.69 9.46 -23.77
N VAL A 115 10.20 9.29 -22.53
CA VAL A 115 10.60 10.12 -21.39
C VAL A 115 11.56 9.35 -20.50
N CYS A 116 11.11 8.23 -19.94
CA CYS A 116 11.84 7.46 -18.92
C CYS A 116 12.52 6.20 -19.46
N GLY A 117 12.36 5.91 -20.75
CA GLY A 117 12.92 4.69 -21.35
C GLY A 117 14.39 4.84 -21.71
N VAL A 118 15.00 3.76 -22.21
CA VAL A 118 16.35 3.79 -22.78
C VAL A 118 16.45 4.84 -23.89
N ASN A 119 17.39 5.78 -23.78
CA ASN A 119 17.54 7.00 -24.59
C ASN A 119 16.35 7.97 -24.52
N GLY A 120 15.53 7.87 -23.46
CA GLY A 120 14.46 8.81 -23.17
C GLY A 120 14.99 10.18 -22.78
N THR A 121 14.15 11.21 -22.90
CA THR A 121 14.55 12.59 -22.58
C THR A 121 14.96 12.81 -21.12
N HIS A 122 14.56 11.92 -20.22
CA HIS A 122 14.74 12.00 -18.76
C HIS A 122 15.04 10.61 -18.16
N GLU A 123 15.79 9.75 -18.89
CA GLU A 123 16.06 8.35 -18.49
C GLU A 123 16.56 8.19 -17.04
N GLU A 124 17.40 9.11 -16.57
CA GLU A 124 17.99 9.08 -15.22
C GLU A 124 17.14 9.82 -14.16
N ASP A 125 16.10 10.54 -14.57
CA ASP A 125 15.28 11.41 -13.74
C ASP A 125 13.84 10.86 -13.56
N CYS A 126 13.71 9.54 -13.49
CA CYS A 126 12.41 8.87 -13.34
C CYS A 126 12.34 8.01 -12.08
N LEU A 127 11.19 8.08 -11.40
CA LEU A 127 10.91 7.33 -10.19
C LEU A 127 10.11 6.06 -10.50
N ARG A 128 10.34 4.99 -9.73
CA ARG A 128 9.40 3.85 -9.66
C ARG A 128 8.12 4.31 -8.98
N THR A 129 6.98 3.78 -9.40
CA THR A 129 5.67 4.05 -8.79
C THR A 129 5.36 3.14 -7.59
N LEU A 130 6.35 2.42 -7.06
CA LEU A 130 6.16 1.48 -5.94
C LEU A 130 5.88 2.18 -4.62
N ALA A 131 6.53 3.31 -4.37
CA ALA A 131 6.41 4.05 -3.13
C ALA A 131 5.82 5.43 -3.39
N GLY A 132 4.88 5.82 -2.54
CA GLY A 132 4.34 7.17 -2.54
C GLY A 132 5.32 8.22 -2.01
N GLY A 133 4.84 9.45 -1.93
CA GLY A 133 5.59 10.59 -1.40
C GLY A 133 4.73 11.81 -1.19
N GLU A 134 5.36 12.97 -1.21
CA GLU A 134 4.70 14.28 -1.04
C GLU A 134 3.78 14.60 -2.22
N TYR A 135 3.98 13.93 -3.36
CA TYR A 135 3.10 13.91 -4.53
C TYR A 135 1.96 12.88 -4.44
N PHE A 136 1.83 12.23 -3.27
CA PHE A 136 0.93 11.12 -2.95
C PHE A 136 1.36 9.81 -3.62
N GLY A 137 0.94 9.53 -4.85
CA GLY A 137 1.35 8.31 -5.56
C GLY A 137 0.77 7.05 -4.92
N ASN A 138 1.60 6.01 -4.77
CA ASN A 138 1.20 4.72 -4.19
C ASN A 138 1.15 4.79 -2.66
N THR A 139 -0.04 4.89 -2.10
CA THR A 139 -0.24 5.07 -0.65
C THR A 139 -1.19 4.08 -0.02
N ASP A 140 -1.92 3.31 -0.85
CA ASP A 140 -2.73 2.16 -0.44
C ASP A 140 -3.65 2.46 0.74
N THR A 141 -4.22 3.67 0.69
CA THR A 141 -5.02 4.24 1.77
C THR A 141 -6.51 3.99 1.48
N GLN A 142 -7.05 2.89 2.01
CA GLN A 142 -8.46 2.49 1.85
C GLN A 142 -9.49 3.58 2.24
N ARG A 143 -9.08 4.56 3.05
CA ARG A 143 -9.92 5.71 3.40
C ARG A 143 -10.26 6.61 2.20
N MET A 144 -9.58 6.45 1.07
CA MET A 144 -9.76 7.19 -0.18
C MET A 144 -10.91 6.67 -1.06
N GLY A 145 -11.97 6.16 -0.44
CA GLY A 145 -13.15 5.67 -1.18
C GLY A 145 -13.95 6.77 -1.88
N VAL A 146 -14.98 6.34 -2.62
CA VAL A 146 -15.92 7.23 -3.31
C VAL A 146 -16.51 8.27 -2.35
N GLY A 147 -16.51 9.53 -2.79
CA GLY A 147 -17.00 10.70 -2.06
C GLY A 147 -15.91 11.50 -1.37
N THR A 148 -14.75 10.91 -1.10
CA THR A 148 -13.62 11.61 -0.46
C THR A 148 -12.97 12.63 -1.39
N THR A 149 -12.30 13.62 -0.81
CA THR A 149 -11.53 14.64 -1.55
C THR A 149 -10.09 14.66 -1.05
N LEU A 150 -9.15 14.36 -1.94
CA LEU A 150 -7.72 14.50 -1.71
C LEU A 150 -7.25 15.92 -2.07
N LEU A 151 -6.44 16.53 -1.22
CA LEU A 151 -5.83 17.84 -1.44
C LEU A 151 -4.30 17.68 -1.55
N LEU A 152 -3.75 18.11 -2.68
CA LEU A 152 -2.31 18.07 -2.97
C LEU A 152 -1.80 19.43 -3.44
N GLU A 153 -0.51 19.67 -3.24
CA GLU A 153 0.18 20.79 -3.87
C GLU A 153 0.60 20.41 -5.29
N CYS A 154 0.34 21.30 -6.25
CA CYS A 154 0.87 21.17 -7.61
C CYS A 154 2.36 21.52 -7.60
N GLN A 155 3.18 20.52 -7.89
CA GLN A 155 4.64 20.66 -7.91
C GLN A 155 5.18 21.11 -9.28
N VAL A 156 4.37 20.96 -10.33
CA VAL A 156 4.65 21.42 -11.69
C VAL A 156 3.45 22.18 -12.25
N GLN A 157 3.66 22.97 -13.30
CA GLN A 157 2.58 23.64 -14.01
C GLN A 157 1.59 22.61 -14.57
N GLY A 158 0.30 22.81 -14.30
CA GLY A 158 -0.76 21.87 -14.68
C GLY A 158 -0.93 20.68 -13.73
N CYS A 159 -0.11 20.57 -12.68
CA CYS A 159 -0.13 19.54 -11.64
C CYS A 159 0.21 18.13 -12.14
N GLY A 160 -0.38 17.69 -13.26
CA GLY A 160 -0.15 16.36 -13.84
C GLY A 160 -0.80 15.25 -13.01
N LEU A 161 -2.13 15.30 -12.85
CA LEU A 161 -2.87 14.27 -12.13
C LEU A 161 -2.74 12.91 -12.83
N GLY A 162 -2.32 11.88 -12.09
CA GLY A 162 -2.34 10.48 -12.49
C GLY A 162 -3.05 9.61 -11.46
N THR A 163 -3.66 8.51 -11.90
CA THR A 163 -4.29 7.51 -11.03
C THR A 163 -4.28 6.14 -11.68
N GLY A 164 -4.22 5.09 -10.87
CA GLY A 164 -4.24 3.70 -11.27
C GLY A 164 -4.35 2.80 -10.05
N ASP A 165 -3.98 1.53 -10.22
CA ASP A 165 -3.85 0.57 -9.11
C ASP A 165 -5.12 0.50 -8.26
N VAL A 166 -6.25 0.22 -8.91
CA VAL A 166 -7.55 0.34 -8.24
C VAL A 166 -7.84 -0.93 -7.47
N HIS A 167 -8.15 -0.75 -6.19
CA HIS A 167 -8.49 -1.81 -5.27
C HIS A 167 -10.01 -1.90 -5.13
N GLY A 168 -10.56 -3.11 -5.17
CA GLY A 168 -11.96 -3.40 -4.89
C GLY A 168 -12.29 -3.44 -3.40
N ALA A 169 -11.31 -3.83 -2.58
CA ALA A 169 -11.28 -3.76 -1.12
C ALA A 169 -9.84 -4.07 -0.64
N GLN A 170 -9.46 -3.56 0.54
CA GLN A 170 -8.15 -3.80 1.14
C GLN A 170 -8.23 -3.71 2.67
N GLY A 171 -7.47 -4.54 3.38
CA GLY A 171 -7.19 -4.33 4.81
C GLY A 171 -6.21 -3.18 5.08
N ASP A 172 -6.12 -2.71 6.32
CA ASP A 172 -5.11 -1.69 6.69
C ASP A 172 -3.70 -2.31 6.56
N GLY A 173 -2.81 -1.63 5.83
CA GLY A 173 -1.40 -2.01 5.67
C GLY A 173 -1.09 -2.94 4.51
N GLU A 174 -2.10 -3.37 3.74
CA GLU A 174 -1.93 -4.22 2.54
C GLU A 174 -0.96 -5.39 2.76
N VAL A 175 -1.18 -6.12 3.86
CA VAL A 175 -0.18 -7.07 4.38
C VAL A 175 0.09 -8.23 3.43
N SER A 176 -0.82 -8.48 2.49
CA SER A 176 -0.70 -9.44 1.41
C SER A 176 0.12 -8.96 0.21
N ILE A 177 0.65 -7.74 0.16
CA ILE A 177 1.29 -7.10 -1.02
C ILE A 177 0.34 -6.57 -2.08
N THR A 178 -0.81 -7.20 -2.25
CA THR A 178 -1.84 -6.69 -3.14
C THR A 178 -3.18 -6.66 -2.43
N ALA A 179 -4.08 -5.81 -2.88
CA ALA A 179 -5.47 -5.78 -2.47
C ALA A 179 -6.33 -6.80 -3.22
N ILE A 180 -7.65 -6.60 -3.27
CA ILE A 180 -8.45 -7.09 -4.39
C ILE A 180 -8.18 -6.17 -5.59
N GLU A 181 -7.09 -6.44 -6.30
CA GLU A 181 -6.65 -5.68 -7.47
C GLU A 181 -7.64 -5.81 -8.62
N MET A 182 -7.99 -4.69 -9.26
CA MET A 182 -8.90 -4.71 -10.39
C MET A 182 -8.61 -3.65 -11.45
N ALA A 183 -8.93 -3.98 -12.69
CA ALA A 183 -9.10 -2.96 -13.72
C ALA A 183 -10.40 -2.18 -13.44
N ALA A 184 -10.34 -0.85 -13.48
CA ALA A 184 -11.49 0.00 -13.17
C ALA A 184 -11.49 1.31 -13.97
N SER A 185 -12.66 1.94 -14.07
CA SER A 185 -12.81 3.33 -14.47
C SER A 185 -13.03 4.20 -13.24
N VAL A 186 -12.18 5.22 -13.06
CA VAL A 186 -12.26 6.16 -11.93
C VAL A 186 -12.77 7.50 -12.44
N LYS A 187 -13.90 7.97 -11.90
CA LYS A 187 -14.44 9.30 -12.19
C LYS A 187 -14.06 10.26 -11.07
N VAL A 188 -13.36 11.34 -11.43
CA VAL A 188 -12.96 12.38 -10.47
C VAL A 188 -13.49 13.76 -10.87
N LYS A 189 -13.71 14.62 -9.88
CA LYS A 189 -13.82 16.07 -10.07
C LYS A 189 -12.56 16.73 -9.55
N VAL A 190 -11.93 17.52 -10.41
CA VAL A 190 -10.73 18.28 -10.09
C VAL A 190 -11.08 19.75 -9.89
N THR A 191 -10.62 20.34 -8.80
CA THR A 191 -10.77 21.78 -8.51
C THR A 191 -9.41 22.37 -8.20
N LEU A 192 -9.01 23.42 -8.93
CA LEU A 192 -7.81 24.19 -8.63
C LEU A 192 -8.09 25.11 -7.44
N ILE A 193 -7.15 25.20 -6.51
CA ILE A 193 -7.18 26.07 -5.34
C ILE A 193 -5.99 27.02 -5.43
N LYS A 194 -6.27 28.31 -5.61
CA LYS A 194 -5.26 29.37 -5.69
C LYS A 194 -5.02 30.03 -4.35
N GLN A 195 -3.92 30.78 -4.26
CA GLN A 195 -3.62 31.59 -3.10
C GLN A 195 -4.77 32.53 -2.74
N GLY A 196 -5.20 32.48 -1.48
CA GLY A 196 -6.33 33.28 -0.96
C GLY A 196 -7.70 32.61 -1.05
N GLU A 197 -7.82 31.48 -1.75
CA GLU A 197 -9.06 30.71 -1.80
C GLU A 197 -9.22 29.80 -0.56
N PRO A 198 -10.46 29.44 -0.18
CA PRO A 198 -10.70 28.48 0.90
C PRO A 198 -9.96 27.16 0.66
N GLY A 199 -9.30 26.64 1.71
CA GLY A 199 -8.49 25.42 1.63
C GLY A 199 -7.03 25.66 1.23
N TRP A 200 -6.65 26.87 0.78
CA TRP A 200 -5.25 27.20 0.47
C TRP A 200 -4.30 26.99 1.66
N SER A 201 -4.73 27.33 2.86
CA SER A 201 -3.92 27.22 4.08
C SER A 201 -3.86 25.80 4.65
N THR A 202 -4.65 24.85 4.14
CA THR A 202 -4.66 23.46 4.61
C THR A 202 -3.33 22.78 4.26
N PRO A 203 -2.56 22.25 5.23
CA PRO A 203 -1.35 21.48 4.93
C PRO A 203 -1.66 20.27 4.05
N THR A 204 -0.76 19.92 3.13
CA THR A 204 -0.92 18.79 2.20
C THR A 204 0.23 17.80 2.35
N PRO A 205 0.06 16.51 2.00
CA PRO A 205 -1.18 15.86 1.56
C PRO A 205 -2.27 15.84 2.63
N ALA A 206 -3.53 16.05 2.23
CA ALA A 206 -4.66 16.02 3.15
C ALA A 206 -5.89 15.38 2.49
N MET A 207 -6.75 14.79 3.30
CA MET A 207 -7.99 14.16 2.82
C MET A 207 -9.18 14.64 3.62
N HIS A 208 -10.24 15.06 2.91
CA HIS A 208 -11.56 15.24 3.48
C HIS A 208 -12.38 13.99 3.20
N GLY A 209 -12.58 13.18 4.24
CA GLY A 209 -13.36 11.94 4.18
C GLY A 209 -14.87 12.16 4.19
N THR A 210 -15.63 11.06 4.03
CA THR A 210 -17.08 11.04 4.17
C THR A 210 -17.49 9.98 5.20
N THR A 211 -18.77 9.59 5.23
CA THR A 211 -19.24 8.45 6.01
C THR A 211 -18.76 7.09 5.44
N SER A 212 -17.99 7.06 4.34
CA SER A 212 -17.38 5.84 3.79
C SER A 212 -16.63 5.02 4.85
N ILE A 213 -15.88 5.68 5.75
CA ILE A 213 -15.18 5.00 6.86
C ILE A 213 -16.13 4.23 7.77
N LYS A 214 -17.37 4.72 7.97
CA LYS A 214 -18.37 4.02 8.78
C LYS A 214 -18.89 2.76 8.09
N ARG A 215 -18.89 2.71 6.76
CA ARG A 215 -19.31 1.51 6.01
C ARG A 215 -18.21 0.45 6.01
N MET A 216 -16.95 0.86 5.94
CA MET A 216 -15.80 -0.05 6.05
C MET A 216 -15.61 -0.62 7.45
N SER A 217 -16.06 0.10 8.49
CA SER A 217 -15.97 -0.37 9.87
C SER A 217 -16.93 -1.54 10.10
N PRO A 218 -16.43 -2.70 10.56
CA PRO A 218 -17.31 -3.81 10.87
C PRO A 218 -18.21 -3.48 12.07
N GLY A 219 -19.43 -4.02 12.07
CA GLY A 219 -20.35 -3.92 13.20
C GLY A 219 -19.94 -4.82 14.38
N GLU A 220 -19.28 -5.94 14.08
CA GLU A 220 -18.74 -6.90 15.04
C GLU A 220 -17.34 -7.32 14.60
N PHE A 221 -16.40 -7.48 15.53
CA PHE A 221 -15.02 -7.81 15.20
C PHE A 221 -14.36 -8.69 16.26
N ILE A 222 -13.39 -9.49 15.81
CA ILE A 222 -12.40 -10.13 16.66
C ILE A 222 -11.11 -9.33 16.50
N SER A 223 -10.54 -8.85 17.60
CA SER A 223 -9.32 -8.05 17.59
C SER A 223 -8.15 -8.82 18.17
N PHE A 224 -7.04 -8.83 17.44
CA PHE A 224 -5.78 -9.37 17.90
C PHE A 224 -4.82 -8.23 18.23
N MET A 225 -4.29 -8.24 19.44
CA MET A 225 -3.34 -7.23 19.90
C MET A 225 -1.91 -7.77 19.78
N GLY A 226 -1.01 -6.93 19.28
CA GLY A 226 0.39 -7.28 19.10
C GLY A 226 1.32 -6.46 19.98
N PHE A 227 2.47 -7.05 20.29
CA PHE A 227 3.58 -6.42 21.01
C PHE A 227 4.85 -6.56 20.16
N PRO A 228 5.87 -5.70 20.33
CA PRO A 228 7.04 -5.67 19.45
C PRO A 228 8.03 -6.80 19.77
N PHE A 229 7.53 -8.03 19.73
CA PHE A 229 8.24 -9.26 19.98
C PHE A 229 8.77 -9.84 18.67
N LYS A 230 9.94 -10.47 18.75
CA LYS A 230 10.51 -11.27 17.65
C LYS A 230 11.23 -12.49 18.21
N SER A 231 11.45 -13.49 17.38
CA SER A 231 12.33 -14.60 17.73
C SER A 231 13.77 -14.11 17.92
N SER A 232 14.44 -14.59 18.97
CA SER A 232 15.88 -14.36 19.14
C SER A 232 16.64 -14.93 17.94
N GLY A 233 17.70 -14.27 17.48
CA GLY A 233 18.47 -14.67 16.30
C GLY A 233 17.92 -14.13 14.96
N THR A 234 16.75 -13.50 14.94
CA THR A 234 16.19 -12.84 13.74
C THR A 234 16.50 -11.34 13.74
N THR A 235 16.68 -10.75 12.57
CA THR A 235 16.78 -9.29 12.40
C THR A 235 15.72 -8.86 11.39
N PRO A 236 14.70 -8.09 11.81
CA PRO A 236 13.73 -7.54 10.88
C PRO A 236 14.43 -6.71 9.80
N SER A 237 13.92 -6.76 8.57
CA SER A 237 14.56 -6.13 7.41
C SER A 237 14.88 -4.65 7.62
N GLN A 238 13.98 -3.93 8.29
CA GLN A 238 14.11 -2.51 8.65
C GLN A 238 15.20 -2.20 9.68
N TYR A 239 15.85 -3.19 10.28
CA TYR A 239 16.96 -2.97 11.23
C TYR A 239 18.29 -3.53 10.74
N LYS A 240 18.36 -4.08 9.52
CA LYS A 240 19.60 -4.64 8.95
C LYS A 240 20.73 -3.60 8.82
N TYR A 241 20.41 -2.31 8.78
CA TYR A 241 21.35 -1.21 8.58
C TYR A 241 21.87 -0.55 9.87
N VAL A 242 21.50 -1.05 11.07
CA VAL A 242 21.90 -0.42 12.35
C VAL A 242 23.37 -0.74 12.69
N LYS A 243 24.30 0.09 12.20
CA LYS A 243 25.75 -0.07 12.44
C LYS A 243 26.10 -0.11 13.94
N GLY A 244 26.86 -1.13 14.34
CA GLY A 244 27.44 -1.25 15.69
C GLY A 244 26.47 -1.67 16.81
N LYS A 245 25.18 -1.89 16.52
CA LYS A 245 24.20 -2.43 17.49
C LYS A 245 23.42 -3.65 16.98
N VAL A 246 23.77 -4.18 15.81
CA VAL A 246 23.13 -5.38 15.23
C VAL A 246 23.13 -6.54 16.22
N ASP A 247 24.23 -6.78 16.94
CA ASP A 247 24.32 -7.90 17.89
C ASP A 247 23.33 -7.80 19.05
N LEU A 248 23.05 -6.58 19.54
CA LEU A 248 22.03 -6.32 20.56
C LEU A 248 20.62 -6.56 20.01
N LEU A 249 20.37 -6.16 18.76
CA LEU A 249 19.09 -6.39 18.09
C LEU A 249 18.85 -7.87 17.83
N VAL A 250 19.87 -8.60 17.35
CA VAL A 250 19.82 -10.05 17.08
C VAL A 250 19.52 -10.82 18.36
N SER A 251 20.25 -10.54 19.45
CA SER A 251 20.12 -11.24 20.72
C SER A 251 18.81 -10.92 21.45
N SER A 252 18.27 -9.71 21.31
CA SER A 252 17.02 -9.31 21.96
C SER A 252 15.79 -10.03 21.40
N LYS A 253 14.82 -10.29 22.28
CA LYS A 253 13.46 -10.77 21.94
C LYS A 253 12.44 -9.64 21.80
N ILE A 254 12.81 -8.42 22.18
CA ILE A 254 11.94 -7.22 22.16
C ILE A 254 12.70 -6.07 21.50
N ILE A 255 12.03 -5.33 20.61
CA ILE A 255 12.55 -4.06 20.09
C ILE A 255 11.60 -2.95 20.57
N PRO A 256 12.01 -2.09 21.53
CA PRO A 256 11.17 -0.99 21.99
C PRO A 256 10.72 -0.08 20.84
N GLU A 257 9.52 0.50 20.95
CA GLU A 257 8.98 1.49 20.00
C GLU A 257 8.88 0.99 18.54
N SER A 258 8.68 -0.32 18.33
CA SER A 258 8.53 -0.90 16.98
C SER A 258 7.06 -1.20 16.65
N MET A 259 6.36 -0.25 16.02
CA MET A 259 4.98 -0.44 15.57
C MET A 259 4.86 -1.54 14.51
N SER A 260 5.83 -1.65 13.59
CA SER A 260 5.84 -2.71 12.56
C SER A 260 5.90 -4.10 13.19
N LEU A 261 6.73 -4.31 14.22
CA LEU A 261 6.78 -5.61 14.91
C LEU A 261 5.53 -5.90 15.72
N ALA A 262 4.94 -4.88 16.36
CA ALA A 262 3.66 -5.04 17.03
C ALA A 262 2.57 -5.43 16.02
N GLY A 263 2.51 -4.78 14.86
CA GLY A 263 1.62 -5.15 13.76
C GLY A 263 1.85 -6.59 13.29
N ALA A 264 3.10 -6.98 13.04
CA ALA A 264 3.43 -8.33 12.58
C ALA A 264 3.01 -9.39 13.61
N ASN A 265 3.19 -9.11 14.91
CA ASN A 265 2.74 -10.00 15.98
C ASN A 265 1.21 -10.11 16.07
N ALA A 266 0.49 -9.01 15.87
CA ALA A 266 -0.98 -9.02 15.81
C ALA A 266 -1.47 -9.86 14.61
N LEU A 267 -0.87 -9.63 13.44
CA LEU A 267 -1.17 -10.36 12.21
C LEU A 267 -0.92 -11.86 12.40
N SER A 268 0.21 -12.28 12.98
CA SER A 268 0.48 -13.71 13.24
C SER A 268 -0.65 -14.39 14.04
N LYS A 269 -1.23 -13.70 15.02
CA LYS A 269 -2.35 -14.25 15.81
C LYS A 269 -3.63 -14.37 14.97
N ALA A 270 -3.91 -13.39 14.11
CA ALA A 270 -5.02 -13.46 13.18
C ALA A 270 -4.86 -14.62 12.19
N LEU A 271 -3.65 -14.83 11.65
CA LEU A 271 -3.35 -15.95 10.76
C LEU A 271 -3.54 -17.30 11.46
N ILE A 272 -3.04 -17.45 12.69
CA ILE A 272 -3.26 -18.67 13.49
C ILE A 272 -4.75 -18.93 13.68
N PHE A 273 -5.54 -17.90 14.01
CA PHE A 273 -6.99 -18.04 14.14
C PHE A 273 -7.66 -18.49 12.83
N LEU A 274 -7.33 -17.86 11.71
CA LEU A 274 -7.87 -18.24 10.39
C LEU A 274 -7.48 -19.66 10.00
N MET A 275 -6.28 -20.12 10.38
CA MET A 275 -5.83 -21.48 10.11
C MET A 275 -6.47 -22.53 11.05
N GLU A 276 -6.43 -22.30 12.35
CA GLU A 276 -6.88 -23.29 13.35
C GLU A 276 -8.39 -23.33 13.52
N VAL A 277 -9.06 -22.18 13.39
CA VAL A 277 -10.52 -22.05 13.56
C VAL A 277 -11.22 -21.96 12.21
N GLY A 278 -10.68 -21.17 11.28
CA GLY A 278 -11.24 -21.02 9.94
C GLY A 278 -10.93 -22.18 8.99
N GLY A 279 -9.95 -23.03 9.32
CA GLY A 279 -9.55 -24.16 8.47
C GLY A 279 -8.82 -23.78 7.19
N TYR A 280 -8.34 -22.54 7.08
CA TYR A 280 -7.65 -22.03 5.91
C TYR A 280 -6.18 -22.43 5.88
N THR A 281 -5.61 -22.55 4.67
CA THR A 281 -4.15 -22.58 4.52
C THR A 281 -3.53 -21.24 4.93
N TYR A 282 -2.22 -21.22 5.18
CA TYR A 282 -1.52 -19.98 5.54
C TYR A 282 -1.73 -18.85 4.54
N GLY A 283 -1.76 -19.14 3.25
CA GLY A 283 -1.96 -18.11 2.23
C GLY A 283 -3.36 -17.62 2.06
N GLU A 284 -4.33 -18.52 2.19
CA GLU A 284 -5.73 -18.16 2.29
C GLU A 284 -5.95 -17.24 3.49
N ALA A 285 -5.36 -17.59 4.64
CA ALA A 285 -5.36 -16.74 5.83
C ALA A 285 -4.71 -15.37 5.57
N MET A 286 -3.58 -15.32 4.85
CA MET A 286 -2.94 -14.05 4.46
C MET A 286 -3.84 -13.21 3.54
N VAL A 287 -4.49 -13.82 2.54
CA VAL A 287 -5.39 -13.11 1.61
C VAL A 287 -6.60 -12.53 2.34
N LEU A 288 -7.11 -13.21 3.36
CA LEU A 288 -8.24 -12.75 4.17
C LEU A 288 -7.86 -11.70 5.23
N ALA A 289 -6.58 -11.60 5.60
CA ALA A 289 -6.07 -10.68 6.63
C ALA A 289 -5.71 -9.31 6.05
#